data_AF-I3T7N5-F1
#
_entry.id   AF-I3T7N5-F1
#
_cell.length_a   1.000
_cell.length_b   1.000
_cell.length_c   1.000
_cell.angle_alpha   90.00
_cell.angle_beta   90.00
_cell.angle_gamma   90.00
#
_symmetry.space_group_name_H-M   'P 1'
#
loop_
_entity.id
_entity.type
_entity.pdbx_description
1 polymer ?
#
loop_
_entity_poly.entity_id
_entity_poly.type
_entity_poly.pdbx_seq_one_letter_code
_entity_poly.pdbx_strand_id
1 'polypeptide(L)'
;MEEYNLVSAEIGEQSTQPSSRVDFDVNERKRLRVYQEILQTYDQLKIDSKNLKEAKEKILSYRPGAWIEKVGGLKLCDYDVPKTTCLILVGPSGSGKSSLINRISKVFEDDNFAPARAQVSYNSLNGDGTCFLREYMIPREKTSICLYDTRSLSDDLNENNRMLKNWMTKGVCNGELVVRNADNQKLRKSLKHKDNKKGLFSSKSREVNL
;
A
#
# COMPACT_ATOMS: atom_id res chain seq x y z
N MET A 1 62.87 -7.26 -35.17
CA MET A 1 63.51 -8.37 -34.44
C MET A 1 64.54 -7.69 -33.57
N GLU A 2 64.30 -7.70 -32.24
CA GLU A 2 65.21 -7.33 -31.13
C GLU A 2 65.75 -5.88 -31.13
N GLU A 3 65.95 -5.16 -30.02
CA GLU A 3 65.91 -5.43 -28.59
C GLU A 3 65.81 -4.05 -27.92
N TYR A 4 64.94 -3.86 -26.92
CA TYR A 4 64.91 -2.62 -26.13
C TYR A 4 65.73 -2.80 -24.86
N ASN A 5 66.72 -1.92 -24.72
CA ASN A 5 67.58 -1.80 -23.56
C ASN A 5 66.86 -1.22 -22.33
N LEU A 6 67.32 -1.72 -21.20
CA LEU A 6 66.97 -1.48 -19.81
C LEU A 6 67.37 -0.06 -19.33
N VAL A 7 66.53 0.59 -18.52
CA VAL A 7 66.98 1.60 -17.53
C VAL A 7 66.34 1.25 -16.18
N SER A 8 67.22 0.97 -15.22
CA SER A 8 66.93 0.67 -13.82
C SER A 8 66.71 1.95 -13.01
N ALA A 9 65.81 1.88 -12.01
CA ALA A 9 65.96 2.64 -10.77
C ALA A 9 65.23 1.88 -9.64
N GLU A 10 66.01 1.36 -8.70
CA GLU A 10 65.57 0.80 -7.44
C GLU A 10 65.01 1.91 -6.52
N ILE A 11 64.15 1.53 -5.57
CA ILE A 11 64.31 1.72 -4.11
C ILE A 11 62.94 1.56 -3.44
N GLY A 12 62.90 0.73 -2.39
CA GLY A 12 62.02 0.94 -1.24
C GLY A 12 61.18 -0.26 -0.82
N GLU A 13 61.79 -1.18 -0.07
CA GLU A 13 61.03 -1.97 0.89
C GLU A 13 60.41 -1.02 1.93
N GLN A 14 59.08 -1.08 2.11
CA GLN A 14 58.46 -0.79 3.40
C GLN A 14 57.16 -1.57 3.58
N SER A 15 57.05 -2.14 4.77
CA SER A 15 56.07 -3.11 5.25
C SER A 15 54.64 -2.59 5.40
N THR A 16 53.73 -3.52 5.74
CA THR A 16 52.33 -3.38 6.26
C THR A 16 51.25 -3.30 5.18
N GLN A 17 50.36 -4.28 4.95
CA GLN A 17 49.31 -4.83 5.83
C GLN A 17 48.65 -6.08 5.17
N PRO A 18 48.27 -7.15 5.91
CA PRO A 18 47.30 -8.15 5.45
C PRO A 18 45.88 -7.79 5.92
N SER A 19 45.29 -6.68 5.43
CA SER A 19 43.96 -6.22 5.92
C SER A 19 42.77 -6.76 5.11
N SER A 20 42.92 -7.05 3.82
CA SER A 20 41.75 -7.25 2.94
C SER A 20 41.01 -8.58 3.14
N ARG A 21 41.70 -9.64 3.58
CA ARG A 21 41.11 -10.99 3.71
C ARG A 21 40.33 -11.16 5.02
N VAL A 22 40.78 -10.49 6.08
CA VAL A 22 40.12 -10.50 7.39
C VAL A 22 38.87 -9.63 7.37
N ASP A 23 38.93 -8.47 6.71
CA ASP A 23 37.79 -7.56 6.59
C ASP A 23 36.64 -8.14 5.75
N PHE A 24 36.94 -8.92 4.70
CA PHE A 24 35.93 -9.62 3.90
C PHE A 24 35.19 -10.71 4.69
N ASP A 25 35.93 -11.51 5.47
CA ASP A 25 35.38 -12.56 6.31
C ASP A 25 34.55 -11.99 7.49
N VAL A 26 34.98 -10.85 8.06
CA VAL A 26 34.20 -10.12 9.06
C VAL A 26 32.90 -9.57 8.49
N ASN A 27 32.91 -9.05 7.25
CA ASN A 27 31.71 -8.52 6.61
C ASN A 27 30.69 -9.63 6.29
N GLU A 28 31.14 -10.77 5.78
CA GLU A 28 30.27 -11.92 5.52
C GLU A 28 29.67 -12.49 6.82
N ARG A 29 30.45 -12.58 7.90
CA ARG A 29 29.93 -12.98 9.22
C ARG A 29 28.93 -11.98 9.80
N LYS A 30 29.09 -10.68 9.53
CA LYS A 30 28.10 -9.66 9.91
C LYS A 30 26.81 -9.84 9.11
N ARG A 31 26.90 -10.07 7.79
CA ARG A 31 25.73 -10.33 6.93
C ARG A 31 25.00 -11.59 7.34
N LEU A 32 25.72 -12.68 7.63
CA LEU A 32 25.10 -13.93 8.09
C LEU A 32 24.36 -13.74 9.42
N ARG A 33 24.95 -12.99 10.36
CA ARG A 33 24.31 -12.65 11.64
C ARG A 33 23.03 -11.84 11.44
N VAL A 34 23.08 -10.78 10.62
CA VAL A 34 21.88 -9.98 10.32
C VAL A 34 20.80 -10.84 9.65
N TYR A 35 21.17 -11.71 8.70
CA TYR A 35 20.22 -12.64 8.08
C TYR A 35 19.62 -13.64 9.08
N GLN A 36 20.43 -14.17 9.99
CA GLN A 36 19.98 -15.07 11.06
C GLN A 36 19.08 -14.36 12.07
N GLU A 37 19.41 -13.14 12.48
CA GLU A 37 18.57 -12.31 13.35
C GLU A 37 17.25 -11.98 12.68
N ILE A 38 17.25 -11.65 11.39
CA ILE A 38 16.02 -11.44 10.62
C ILE A 38 15.18 -12.72 10.60
N LEU A 39 15.77 -13.88 10.31
CA LEU A 39 15.06 -15.17 10.29
C LEU A 39 14.51 -15.55 11.68
N GLN A 40 15.31 -15.36 12.74
CA GLN A 40 14.87 -15.59 14.12
C GLN A 40 13.76 -14.61 14.53
N THR A 41 13.83 -13.36 14.07
CA THR A 41 12.75 -12.38 14.27
C THR A 41 11.49 -12.81 13.53
N TYR A 42 11.59 -13.33 12.29
CA TYR A 42 10.45 -13.90 11.57
C TYR A 42 9.87 -15.14 12.28
N ASP A 43 10.72 -15.98 12.88
CA ASP A 43 10.29 -17.14 13.68
C ASP A 43 9.68 -16.74 15.02
N GLN A 44 10.15 -15.67 15.68
CA GLN A 44 9.53 -15.08 16.87
C GLN A 44 8.23 -14.36 16.53
N LEU A 45 8.14 -13.79 15.32
CA LEU A 45 6.93 -13.30 14.69
C LEU A 45 6.14 -14.41 14.00
N LYS A 46 6.37 -15.70 14.33
CA LYS A 46 5.33 -16.73 14.16
C LYS A 46 4.18 -16.36 15.08
N ILE A 47 3.40 -15.38 14.62
CA ILE A 47 2.05 -15.14 15.05
C ILE A 47 1.40 -16.52 15.00
N ASP A 48 0.93 -16.99 16.15
CA ASP A 48 0.32 -18.30 16.30
C ASP A 48 -0.65 -18.52 15.14
N SER A 49 -0.34 -19.50 14.28
CA SER A 49 -1.07 -19.72 13.03
C SER A 49 -2.54 -20.01 13.30
N LYS A 50 -2.84 -20.55 14.48
CA LYS A 50 -4.19 -20.71 15.01
C LYS A 50 -4.88 -19.36 15.23
N ASN A 51 -4.22 -18.42 15.89
CA ASN A 51 -4.76 -17.07 16.13
C ASN A 51 -5.00 -16.31 14.80
N LEU A 52 -4.13 -16.49 13.81
CA LEU A 52 -4.33 -15.90 12.47
C LEU A 52 -5.55 -16.49 11.76
N LYS A 53 -5.75 -17.81 11.84
CA LYS A 53 -6.91 -18.48 11.26
C LYS A 53 -8.20 -17.98 11.92
N GLU A 54 -8.23 -17.91 13.25
CA GLU A 54 -9.37 -17.38 14.00
C GLU A 54 -9.66 -15.91 13.66
N ALA A 55 -8.62 -15.07 13.53
CA ALA A 55 -8.77 -13.68 13.12
C ALA A 55 -9.32 -13.57 11.68
N LYS A 56 -8.82 -14.39 10.75
CA LYS A 56 -9.35 -14.47 9.38
C LYS A 56 -10.82 -14.85 9.40
N GLU A 57 -11.21 -15.90 10.13
CA GLU A 57 -12.60 -16.36 10.26
C GLU A 57 -13.52 -15.30 10.90
N LYS A 58 -13.03 -14.55 11.90
CA LYS A 58 -13.77 -13.42 12.49
C LYS A 58 -14.03 -12.31 11.47
N ILE A 59 -13.05 -11.95 10.66
CA ILE A 59 -13.23 -10.94 9.59
C ILE A 59 -14.16 -11.48 8.50
N LEU A 60 -14.03 -12.77 8.13
CA LEU A 60 -14.90 -13.40 7.14
C LEU A 60 -16.36 -13.45 7.59
N SER A 61 -16.62 -13.62 8.89
CA SER A 61 -17.98 -13.68 9.46
C SER A 61 -18.54 -12.30 9.85
N TYR A 62 -17.74 -11.24 9.71
CA TYR A 62 -18.13 -9.88 10.07
C TYR A 62 -19.39 -9.42 9.32
N ARG A 63 -20.27 -8.75 10.07
CA ARG A 63 -21.42 -8.01 9.55
C ARG A 63 -21.32 -6.57 10.03
N PRO A 64 -21.67 -5.57 9.19
CA PRO A 64 -21.71 -4.19 9.63
C PRO A 64 -22.49 -4.02 10.94
N GLY A 65 -21.90 -3.30 11.89
CA GLY A 65 -22.47 -3.09 13.22
C GLY A 65 -22.27 -4.22 14.23
N ALA A 66 -21.71 -5.37 13.85
CA ALA A 66 -21.54 -6.51 14.75
C ALA A 66 -20.59 -6.24 15.93
N TRP A 67 -19.66 -5.30 15.78
CA TRP A 67 -18.64 -4.96 16.78
C TRP A 67 -18.81 -3.55 17.36
N ILE A 68 -20.03 -2.98 17.28
CA ILE A 68 -20.31 -1.69 17.94
C ILE A 68 -20.22 -1.88 19.45
N GLU A 69 -19.38 -1.09 20.10
CA GLU A 69 -19.31 -1.01 21.56
C GLU A 69 -20.49 -0.21 22.09
N LYS A 70 -21.12 -0.69 23.18
CA LYS A 70 -22.19 0.03 23.86
C LYS A 70 -21.61 1.18 24.68
N VAL A 71 -21.35 2.29 24.02
CA VAL A 71 -20.86 3.51 24.68
C VAL A 71 -22.06 4.37 25.07
N GLY A 72 -22.05 4.91 26.30
CA GLY A 72 -23.08 5.85 26.75
C GLY A 72 -24.49 5.27 26.91
N GLY A 73 -24.64 3.95 27.07
CA GLY A 73 -25.95 3.29 27.22
C GLY A 73 -26.72 3.07 25.92
N LEU A 74 -26.14 3.45 24.77
CA LEU A 74 -26.73 3.25 23.44
C LEU A 74 -26.78 1.76 23.07
N LYS A 75 -27.87 1.37 22.42
CA LYS A 75 -28.12 0.05 21.85
C LYS A 75 -27.88 0.09 20.34
N LEU A 76 -27.71 -1.08 19.72
CA LEU A 76 -27.50 -1.20 18.27
C LEU A 76 -28.59 -0.50 17.44
N CYS A 77 -29.83 -0.52 17.90
CA CYS A 77 -30.97 0.15 17.24
C CYS A 77 -30.86 1.67 17.20
N ASP A 78 -29.99 2.26 18.03
CA ASP A 78 -29.80 3.70 18.12
C ASP A 78 -28.76 4.19 17.09
N TYR A 79 -28.11 3.27 16.37
CA TYR A 79 -27.12 3.57 15.34
C TYR A 79 -27.70 3.38 13.94
N ASP A 80 -27.40 4.31 13.04
CA ASP A 80 -27.60 4.11 11.60
C ASP A 80 -26.46 3.26 11.04
N VAL A 81 -26.63 1.94 11.09
CA VAL A 81 -25.60 0.97 10.68
C VAL A 81 -25.56 0.88 9.15
N PRO A 82 -24.42 1.18 8.51
CA PRO A 82 -24.34 1.14 7.06
C PRO A 82 -24.43 -0.30 6.54
N LYS A 83 -24.92 -0.47 5.30
CA LYS A 83 -24.98 -1.79 4.64
C LYS A 83 -23.60 -2.44 4.41
N THR A 84 -22.53 -1.64 4.42
CA THR A 84 -21.14 -2.06 4.23
C THR A 84 -20.24 -1.17 5.08
N THR A 85 -19.31 -1.75 5.81
CA THR A 85 -18.25 -1.00 6.51
C THR A 85 -17.18 -0.57 5.52
N CYS A 86 -16.90 0.72 5.49
CA CYS A 86 -16.01 1.33 4.50
C CYS A 86 -14.72 1.77 5.17
N LEU A 87 -13.58 1.32 4.65
CA LEU A 87 -12.26 1.79 5.08
C LEU A 87 -11.61 2.56 3.94
N ILE A 88 -11.28 3.83 4.19
CA ILE A 88 -10.67 4.71 3.19
C ILE A 88 -9.18 4.83 3.50
N LEU A 89 -8.32 4.42 2.56
CA LEU A 89 -6.87 4.51 2.73
C LEU A 89 -6.38 5.86 2.24
N VAL A 90 -5.90 6.72 3.13
CA VAL A 90 -5.36 8.05 2.80
C VAL A 90 -3.89 8.13 3.18
N GLY A 91 -3.08 8.81 2.36
CA GLY A 91 -1.66 9.00 2.65
C GLY A 91 -0.87 9.57 1.47
N PRO A 92 0.40 9.93 1.66
CA PRO A 92 1.25 10.54 0.64
C PRO A 92 1.53 9.58 -0.53
N SER A 93 2.16 10.10 -1.58
CA SER A 93 2.55 9.28 -2.74
C SER A 93 3.62 8.26 -2.36
N GLY A 94 3.56 7.07 -2.95
CA GLY A 94 4.51 5.99 -2.65
C GLY A 94 4.32 5.33 -1.27
N SER A 95 3.35 5.73 -0.45
CA SER A 95 3.14 5.17 0.90
C SER A 95 2.65 3.71 0.92
N GLY A 96 2.39 3.11 -0.24
CA GLY A 96 2.00 1.70 -0.35
C GLY A 96 0.51 1.41 -0.15
N LYS A 97 -0.40 2.38 -0.28
CA LYS A 97 -1.87 2.18 -0.17
C LYS A 97 -2.39 1.04 -1.05
N SER A 98 -2.13 1.11 -2.35
CA SER A 98 -2.53 0.08 -3.33
C SER A 98 -1.86 -1.26 -3.03
N SER A 99 -0.60 -1.25 -2.59
CA SER A 99 0.12 -2.45 -2.16
C SER A 99 -0.50 -3.08 -0.91
N LEU A 100 -0.96 -2.28 0.04
CA LEU A 100 -1.66 -2.74 1.24
C LEU A 100 -3.01 -3.39 0.87
N ILE A 101 -3.76 -2.79 -0.05
CA ILE A 101 -5.01 -3.39 -0.57
C ILE A 101 -4.75 -4.76 -1.20
N ASN A 102 -3.68 -4.89 -1.98
CA ASN A 102 -3.30 -6.17 -2.58
C ASN A 102 -2.91 -7.20 -1.50
N ARG A 103 -2.16 -6.79 -0.47
CA ARG A 103 -1.79 -7.67 0.65
C ARG A 103 -3.01 -8.14 1.44
N ILE A 104 -3.92 -7.22 1.79
CA ILE A 104 -5.16 -7.55 2.49
C ILE A 104 -6.00 -8.49 1.63
N SER A 105 -6.19 -8.18 0.34
CA SER A 105 -6.95 -9.03 -0.58
C SER A 105 -6.40 -10.45 -0.61
N LYS A 106 -5.07 -10.61 -0.70
CA LYS A 106 -4.40 -11.90 -0.75
C LYS A 106 -4.62 -12.75 0.51
N VAL A 107 -4.76 -12.13 1.69
CA VAL A 107 -5.06 -12.88 2.95
C VAL A 107 -6.44 -13.56 2.88
N PHE A 108 -7.39 -12.95 2.19
CA PHE A 108 -8.77 -13.43 2.08
C PHE A 108 -9.08 -14.14 0.77
N GLU A 109 -8.11 -14.24 -0.14
CA GLU A 109 -8.22 -15.03 -1.35
C GLU A 109 -7.78 -16.46 -1.07
N ASP A 110 -8.55 -17.42 -1.57
CA ASP A 110 -8.19 -18.84 -1.49
C ASP A 110 -7.23 -19.25 -2.61
N ASP A 111 -7.21 -18.48 -3.71
CA ASP A 111 -6.28 -18.65 -4.82
C ASP A 111 -4.99 -17.84 -4.60
N ASN A 112 -3.91 -18.54 -4.29
CA ASN A 112 -2.58 -17.95 -4.10
C ASN A 112 -1.98 -17.31 -5.37
N PHE A 113 -2.55 -17.62 -6.54
CA PHE A 113 -2.13 -17.12 -7.85
C PHE A 113 -3.03 -16.02 -8.41
N ALA A 114 -4.04 -15.60 -7.65
CA ALA A 114 -4.90 -14.50 -8.05
C ALA A 114 -4.06 -13.24 -8.32
N PRO A 115 -4.30 -12.54 -9.46
CA PRO A 115 -3.54 -11.35 -9.80
C PRO A 115 -3.86 -10.20 -8.85
N ALA A 116 -2.89 -9.29 -8.70
CA ALA A 116 -3.07 -8.06 -7.95
C ALA A 116 -4.29 -7.25 -8.46
N ARG A 117 -5.11 -6.75 -7.52
CA ARG A 117 -6.36 -6.03 -7.81
C ARG A 117 -6.14 -4.53 -7.95
N ALA A 118 -5.32 -3.98 -7.07
CA ALA A 118 -4.98 -2.57 -7.02
C ALA A 118 -3.75 -2.31 -7.89
N GLN A 119 -3.85 -1.26 -8.69
CA GLN A 119 -2.77 -0.84 -9.57
C GLN A 119 -1.63 -0.26 -8.72
N VAL A 120 -0.44 -0.85 -8.82
CA VAL A 120 0.77 -0.34 -8.16
C VAL A 120 1.68 0.25 -9.23
N SER A 121 2.01 1.53 -9.13
CA SER A 121 3.05 2.15 -9.94
C SER A 121 4.40 2.01 -9.23
N TYR A 122 5.24 1.07 -9.68
CA TYR A 122 6.62 0.96 -9.21
C TYR A 122 7.49 1.98 -9.94
N ASN A 123 7.73 3.15 -9.32
CA ASN A 123 8.63 4.20 -9.82
C ASN A 123 8.43 4.64 -11.29
N SER A 124 7.28 4.36 -11.90
CA SER A 124 6.98 4.89 -13.22
C SER A 124 6.57 6.35 -13.07
N LEU A 125 7.48 7.25 -13.48
CA LEU A 125 7.21 8.68 -13.68
C LEU A 125 6.00 8.94 -14.61
N ASN A 126 5.54 7.91 -15.33
CA ASN A 126 4.48 7.93 -16.33
C ASN A 126 3.15 7.35 -15.83
N GLY A 127 3.09 6.87 -14.58
CA GLY A 127 1.83 6.41 -14.00
C GLY A 127 1.06 7.60 -13.43
N ASP A 128 -0.13 7.90 -13.96
CA ASP A 128 -1.03 8.96 -13.47
C ASP A 128 -1.49 8.78 -12.00
N GLY A 129 -0.94 7.82 -11.26
CA GLY A 129 -1.40 7.42 -9.93
C GLY A 129 -2.86 6.97 -9.91
N THR A 130 -3.39 6.78 -8.71
CA THR A 130 -4.81 6.46 -8.49
C THR A 130 -5.64 7.74 -8.65
N CYS A 131 -5.92 8.17 -9.89
CA CYS A 131 -6.77 9.35 -10.16
C CYS A 131 -8.27 9.08 -9.98
N PHE A 132 -8.67 7.81 -10.04
CA PHE A 132 -10.05 7.39 -9.78
C PHE A 132 -10.08 6.67 -8.45
N LEU A 133 -11.01 7.06 -7.59
CA LEU A 133 -11.30 6.34 -6.36
C LEU A 133 -11.75 4.92 -6.72
N ARG A 134 -11.10 3.89 -6.16
CA ARG A 134 -11.45 2.50 -6.48
C ARG A 134 -11.86 1.73 -5.24
N GLU A 135 -13.01 1.10 -5.34
CA GLU A 135 -13.55 0.23 -4.31
C GLU A 135 -13.11 -1.22 -4.50
N TYR A 136 -12.72 -1.86 -3.40
CA TYR A 136 -12.34 -3.26 -3.34
C TYR A 136 -13.09 -3.95 -2.21
N MET A 137 -14.03 -4.83 -2.56
CA MET A 137 -14.72 -5.69 -1.59
C MET A 137 -13.75 -6.69 -0.97
N ILE A 138 -13.84 -6.86 0.36
CA ILE A 138 -13.01 -7.78 1.14
C ILE A 138 -13.92 -8.64 2.03
N PRO A 139 -13.99 -9.97 1.82
CA PRO A 139 -13.57 -10.70 0.62
C PRO A 139 -14.35 -10.28 -0.65
N ARG A 140 -13.90 -10.75 -1.82
CA ARG A 140 -14.46 -10.37 -3.14
C ARG A 140 -15.97 -10.60 -3.27
N GLU A 141 -16.47 -11.70 -2.73
CA GLU A 141 -17.86 -12.14 -2.86
C GLU A 141 -18.77 -11.63 -1.74
N LYS A 142 -18.21 -10.89 -0.77
CA LYS A 142 -18.97 -10.38 0.37
C LYS A 142 -19.17 -8.88 0.28
N THR A 143 -20.27 -8.43 0.86
CA THR A 143 -20.65 -7.01 0.88
C THR A 143 -20.47 -6.32 2.22
N SER A 144 -19.83 -7.00 3.19
CA SER A 144 -19.71 -6.51 4.57
C SER A 144 -18.60 -5.47 4.75
N ILE A 145 -17.45 -5.60 4.07
CA ILE A 145 -16.33 -4.67 4.17
C ILE A 145 -15.85 -4.27 2.77
N CYS A 146 -15.57 -2.98 2.57
CA CYS A 146 -14.90 -2.49 1.38
C CYS A 146 -13.72 -1.57 1.72
N LEU A 147 -12.66 -1.68 0.92
CA LEU A 147 -11.50 -0.79 0.98
C LEU A 147 -11.55 0.19 -0.19
N TYR A 148 -11.28 1.45 0.06
CA TYR A 148 -11.11 2.46 -0.99
C TYR A 148 -9.63 2.81 -1.18
N ASP A 149 -9.14 2.56 -2.39
CA ASP A 149 -7.85 3.08 -2.84
C ASP A 149 -8.02 4.51 -3.32
N THR A 150 -7.31 5.43 -2.67
CA THR A 150 -7.43 6.86 -2.93
C THR A 150 -6.23 7.42 -3.65
N ARG A 151 -6.44 8.57 -4.29
CA ARG A 151 -5.33 9.40 -4.77
C ARG A 151 -4.49 9.86 -3.59
N SER A 152 -3.17 9.72 -3.73
CA SER A 152 -2.19 10.21 -2.75
C SER A 152 -2.34 11.69 -2.44
N LEU A 153 -2.21 12.12 -1.19
CA LEU A 153 -2.25 13.54 -0.82
C LEU A 153 -1.27 14.40 -1.64
N SER A 154 -1.64 15.65 -1.91
CA SER A 154 -0.76 16.66 -2.54
C SER A 154 -0.07 17.53 -1.50
N ASP A 155 0.86 18.37 -1.95
CA ASP A 155 1.46 19.42 -1.10
C ASP A 155 0.49 20.57 -0.81
N ASP A 156 -0.58 20.72 -1.61
CA ASP A 156 -1.65 21.69 -1.34
C ASP A 156 -2.60 21.16 -0.25
N LEU A 157 -2.46 21.72 0.96
CA LEU A 157 -3.28 21.40 2.12
C LEU A 157 -4.76 21.78 1.93
N ASN A 158 -5.06 22.86 1.20
CA ASN A 158 -6.43 23.30 0.97
C ASN A 158 -7.18 22.32 0.05
N GLU A 159 -6.50 21.82 -0.99
CA GLU A 159 -7.08 20.77 -1.83
C GLU A 159 -7.31 19.46 -1.06
N ASN A 160 -6.35 19.06 -0.22
CA ASN A 160 -6.49 17.88 0.63
C ASN A 160 -7.68 18.01 1.59
N ASN A 161 -7.78 19.15 2.29
CA ASN A 161 -8.87 19.40 3.23
C ASN A 161 -10.23 19.43 2.55
N ARG A 162 -10.33 20.06 1.36
CA ARG A 162 -11.55 20.07 0.55
C ARG A 162 -11.96 18.66 0.14
N MET A 163 -11.01 17.85 -0.32
CA MET A 163 -11.24 16.46 -0.70
C MET A 163 -11.74 15.62 0.48
N LEU A 164 -11.03 15.67 1.61
CA LEU A 164 -11.43 14.95 2.83
C LEU A 164 -12.80 15.40 3.33
N LYS A 165 -13.04 16.71 3.43
CA LYS A 165 -14.35 17.25 3.83
C LYS A 165 -15.47 16.76 2.92
N ASN A 166 -15.25 16.71 1.61
CA ASN A 166 -16.25 16.16 0.69
C ASN A 166 -16.53 14.69 0.98
N TRP A 167 -15.51 13.86 1.20
CA TRP A 167 -15.72 12.46 1.56
C TRP A 167 -16.46 12.30 2.90
N MET A 168 -16.14 13.11 3.90
CA MET A 168 -16.82 13.07 5.19
C MET A 168 -18.28 13.52 5.13
N THR A 169 -18.62 14.45 4.23
CA THR A 169 -19.97 15.06 4.21
C THR A 169 -20.88 14.48 3.13
N LYS A 170 -20.32 13.97 2.03
CA LYS A 170 -21.08 13.46 0.87
C LYS A 170 -20.86 11.97 0.62
N GLY A 171 -19.92 11.37 1.36
CA GLY A 171 -19.50 10.00 1.12
C GLY A 171 -18.49 9.85 0.00
N VAL A 172 -18.18 8.58 -0.29
CA VAL A 172 -17.27 8.16 -1.34
C VAL A 172 -17.97 7.31 -2.40
N CYS A 173 -17.63 7.52 -3.66
CA CYS A 173 -18.19 6.77 -4.79
C CYS A 173 -17.10 5.97 -5.53
N ASN A 174 -17.35 4.68 -5.78
CA ASN A 174 -16.47 3.90 -6.65
C ASN A 174 -16.40 4.53 -8.05
N GLY A 175 -15.20 4.67 -8.58
CA GLY A 175 -14.96 5.29 -9.88
C GLY A 175 -15.00 6.82 -9.87
N GLU A 176 -15.15 7.48 -8.73
CA GLU A 176 -15.12 8.94 -8.63
C GLU A 176 -13.77 9.49 -9.10
N LEU A 177 -13.79 10.47 -10.01
CA LEU A 177 -12.60 11.13 -10.49
C LEU A 177 -12.12 12.22 -9.52
N VAL A 178 -10.89 12.09 -9.01
CA VAL A 178 -10.26 13.06 -8.11
C VAL A 178 -9.28 13.93 -8.91
N VAL A 179 -9.78 15.04 -9.46
CA VAL A 179 -8.97 16.05 -10.19
C VAL A 179 -8.46 17.14 -9.25
N ARG A 180 -7.20 17.54 -9.43
CA ARG A 180 -6.54 18.64 -8.70
C ARG A 180 -6.22 19.82 -9.59
N ASN A 181 -6.12 21.01 -9.00
CA ASN A 181 -5.67 22.23 -9.68
C ASN A 181 -4.19 22.20 -10.06
N ALA A 182 -3.39 21.34 -9.43
CA ALA A 182 -2.01 21.09 -9.84
C ALA A 182 -1.89 20.13 -11.04
N ASP A 183 -2.96 19.40 -11.41
CA ASP A 183 -2.87 18.41 -12.49
C ASP A 183 -2.61 19.08 -13.83
N ASN A 184 -1.70 18.50 -14.62
CA ASN A 184 -1.40 18.96 -15.97
C ASN A 184 -2.68 18.99 -16.83
N GLN A 185 -2.84 20.02 -17.66
CA GLN A 185 -4.02 20.19 -18.52
C GLN A 185 -4.25 18.99 -19.46
N LYS A 186 -3.19 18.37 -19.98
CA LYS A 186 -3.25 17.15 -20.80
C LYS A 186 -3.80 15.97 -20.00
N LEU A 187 -3.35 15.82 -18.75
CA LEU A 187 -3.83 14.80 -17.82
C LEU A 187 -5.32 15.00 -17.53
N ARG A 188 -5.74 16.23 -17.19
CA ARG A 188 -7.16 16.54 -16.94
C ARG A 188 -8.05 16.23 -18.14
N LYS A 189 -7.64 16.60 -19.35
CA LYS A 189 -8.40 16.31 -20.58
C LYS A 189 -8.55 14.81 -20.80
N SER A 190 -7.47 14.05 -20.62
CA SER A 190 -7.48 12.58 -20.71
C SER A 190 -8.40 11.94 -19.66
N LEU A 191 -8.32 12.39 -18.41
CA LEU A 191 -9.14 11.88 -17.30
C LEU A 191 -10.63 12.15 -17.51
N LYS A 192 -11.00 13.37 -17.91
CA LYS A 192 -12.40 13.72 -18.23
C LYS A 192 -12.97 12.85 -19.35
N HIS A 193 -12.17 12.56 -20.37
CA HIS A 193 -12.59 11.68 -21.45
C HIS A 193 -12.81 10.23 -20.97
N LYS A 194 -11.97 9.74 -20.04
CA LYS A 194 -12.14 8.41 -19.41
C LYS A 194 -13.37 8.35 -18.49
N ASP A 195 -13.67 9.44 -17.78
CA ASP A 195 -14.80 9.54 -16.86
C ASP A 195 -16.15 9.53 -17.59
N ASN A 196 -16.28 10.30 -18.68
CA ASN A 196 -17.48 10.32 -19.51
C ASN A 196 -17.83 8.95 -20.10
N LYS A 197 -16.83 8.07 -20.33
CA LYS A 197 -17.06 6.69 -20.79
C LYS A 197 -17.51 5.74 -19.68
N LYS A 198 -17.27 6.09 -18.40
CA LYS A 198 -17.62 5.28 -17.23
C LYS A 198 -19.01 5.58 -16.67
N GLY A 199 -19.63 6.70 -17.04
CA GLY A 199 -20.97 7.11 -16.59
C GLY A 199 -22.12 6.13 -16.86
N LEU A 200 -21.84 4.94 -17.42
CA LEU A 200 -22.80 3.87 -17.65
C LEU A 200 -23.03 2.97 -16.41
N PHE A 201 -22.21 3.09 -15.36
CA PHE A 201 -22.36 2.31 -14.13
C PHE A 201 -22.74 3.24 -12.96
N SER A 202 -23.96 3.11 -12.42
CA SER A 202 -24.34 3.85 -11.21
C SER A 202 -23.52 3.33 -10.03
N SER A 203 -22.54 4.10 -9.57
CA SER A 203 -21.86 3.80 -8.31
C SER A 203 -22.67 4.39 -7.15
N LYS A 204 -22.99 3.54 -6.17
CA LYS A 204 -23.67 3.97 -4.96
C LYS A 204 -22.68 4.76 -4.10
N SER A 205 -23.06 5.96 -3.66
CA SER A 205 -22.28 6.69 -2.66
C SER A 205 -22.36 5.98 -1.31
N ARG A 206 -21.22 5.91 -0.62
CA ARG A 206 -21.14 5.37 0.74
C ARG A 206 -20.79 6.49 1.70
N GLU A 207 -21.70 6.75 2.63
CA GLU A 207 -21.48 7.73 3.68
C GLU A 207 -20.31 7.33 4.58
N VAL A 208 -19.59 8.34 5.06
CA VAL A 208 -18.47 8.16 5.97
C VAL A 208 -18.93 8.64 7.34
N ASN A 209 -19.36 7.70 8.18
CA ASN A 209 -19.78 7.99 9.54
C ASN A 209 -18.52 8.09 10.43
N LEU A 210 -18.38 9.21 11.14
CA LEU A 210 -17.38 9.41 12.21
C LEU A 210 -17.94 8.99 13.55
#